data_AF-A0A4Q1UJE4-F1
#
_entry.id   AF-A0A4Q1UJE4-F1
#
_cell.length_a   1.000
_cell.length_b   1.000
_cell.length_c   1.000
_cell.angle_alpha   90.00
_cell.angle_beta   90.00
_cell.angle_gamma   90.00
#
_symmetry.space_group_name_H-M   'P 1'
#
loop_
_entity.id
_entity.type
_entity.pdbx_description
1 polymer ?
#
loop_
_entity_poly.entity_id
_entity_poly.type
_entity_poly.pdbx_seq_one_letter_code
_entity_poly.pdbx_strand_id
1 'polypeptide(L)'
;MRLRALAVLGLTLLWSGHVVSADLVAPSEPQQEEKGIWAAIAYSQSDSKYGFFWGADKRQEAKDIAQKYCENAGGKACNVVSVFRNHRHWTDDDETGFPYKHCGALAMADKVEN
;
A
#
# COMPACT_ATOMS: atom_id res chain seq x y z
N MET A 1 87.05 6.45 14.02
CA MET A 1 86.23 5.34 14.57
C MET A 1 84.81 5.86 14.78
N ARG A 2 83.92 5.69 13.80
CA ARG A 2 82.83 4.67 13.78
C ARG A 2 82.07 4.55 15.11
N LEU A 3 80.89 5.17 15.19
CA LEU A 3 79.73 4.56 15.82
C LEU A 3 78.48 4.95 15.03
N ARG A 4 77.76 3.91 14.59
CA ARG A 4 76.52 3.98 13.80
C ARG A 4 75.36 4.26 14.74
N ALA A 5 74.49 5.20 14.40
CA ALA A 5 73.16 5.28 14.98
C ALA A 5 72.14 5.18 13.84
N LEU A 6 71.54 4.00 13.73
CA LEU A 6 70.37 3.73 12.88
C LEU A 6 69.17 4.39 13.54
N ALA A 7 68.66 5.48 12.95
CA ALA A 7 67.32 5.97 13.29
C ALA A 7 66.31 5.26 12.38
N VAL A 8 65.63 4.27 12.94
CA VAL A 8 64.53 3.54 12.30
C VAL A 8 63.35 4.49 12.15
N LEU A 9 63.03 4.88 10.92
CA LEU A 9 61.77 5.55 10.59
C LEU A 9 60.63 4.56 10.78
N GLY A 10 59.90 4.67 11.90
CA GLY A 10 58.65 3.96 12.14
C GLY A 10 57.53 4.56 11.31
N LEU A 11 57.11 3.88 10.25
CA LEU A 11 55.92 4.22 9.47
C LEU A 11 54.68 3.69 10.21
N THR A 12 54.07 4.50 11.07
CA THR A 12 52.77 4.18 11.68
C THR A 12 51.64 4.73 10.82
N LEU A 13 51.32 4.03 9.71
CA LEU A 13 50.02 4.18 9.06
C LEU A 13 49.00 3.36 9.87
N LEU A 14 48.43 3.98 10.90
CA LEU A 14 47.23 3.45 11.55
C LEU A 14 46.05 3.66 10.59
N TRP A 15 45.62 2.56 9.99
CA TRP A 15 44.34 2.46 9.28
C TRP A 15 43.19 2.94 10.16
N SER A 16 42.79 4.19 10.03
CA SER A 16 41.46 4.64 10.42
C SER A 16 40.47 4.30 9.30
N GLY A 17 40.33 3.01 9.02
CA GLY A 17 39.24 2.50 8.20
C GLY A 17 37.98 2.44 9.06
N HIS A 18 37.17 3.50 9.05
CA HIS A 18 35.79 3.38 9.52
C HIS A 18 35.08 2.41 8.58
N VAL A 19 34.90 1.17 9.04
CA VAL A 19 34.02 0.20 8.40
C VAL A 19 32.58 0.67 8.59
N VAL A 20 32.04 1.39 7.60
CA VAL A 20 30.60 1.62 7.51
C VAL A 20 30.00 0.31 7.00
N SER A 21 29.37 -0.47 7.88
CA SER A 21 28.41 -1.47 7.40
C SER A 21 27.22 -0.71 6.83
N ALA A 22 27.00 -0.85 5.53
CA ALA A 22 25.70 -0.56 4.97
C ALA A 22 24.79 -1.71 5.43
N ASP A 23 23.90 -1.44 6.38
CA ASP A 23 22.75 -2.32 6.58
C ASP A 23 22.02 -2.39 5.23
N LEU A 24 22.06 -3.56 4.60
CA LEU A 24 21.20 -3.85 3.47
C LEU A 24 19.79 -3.70 3.99
N VAL A 25 19.10 -2.63 3.58
CA VAL A 25 17.66 -2.50 3.78
C VAL A 25 17.06 -3.73 3.12
N ALA A 26 16.69 -4.73 3.93
CA ALA A 26 16.00 -5.90 3.44
C ALA A 26 14.77 -5.40 2.68
N PRO A 27 14.50 -5.90 1.46
CA PRO A 27 13.24 -5.64 0.81
C PRO A 27 12.14 -5.91 1.82
N SER A 28 11.23 -4.94 2.04
CA SER A 28 10.06 -5.17 2.89
C SER A 28 9.43 -6.48 2.44
N GLU A 29 9.25 -7.43 3.35
CA GLU A 29 8.55 -8.68 3.04
C GLU A 29 7.27 -8.33 2.27
N PRO A 30 6.93 -9.05 1.18
CA PRO A 30 5.69 -8.80 0.48
C PRO A 30 4.58 -8.84 1.52
N GLN A 31 3.88 -7.72 1.71
CA GLN A 31 2.75 -7.68 2.64
C GLN A 31 1.81 -8.79 2.20
N GLN A 32 1.70 -9.85 3.01
CA GLN A 32 0.85 -10.98 2.68
C GLN A 32 -0.55 -10.44 2.40
N GLU A 33 -1.03 -10.69 1.19
CA GLU A 33 -2.31 -10.16 0.74
C GLU A 33 -3.41 -10.71 1.64
N GLU A 34 -4.07 -9.83 2.41
CA GLU A 34 -5.04 -10.27 3.40
C GLU A 34 -6.30 -10.79 2.69
N LYS A 35 -6.67 -12.03 2.98
CA LYS A 35 -7.90 -12.65 2.47
C LYS A 35 -9.14 -11.86 2.88
N GLY A 36 -10.11 -11.74 1.97
CA GLY A 36 -11.38 -11.10 2.25
C GLY A 36 -11.92 -10.34 1.04
N ILE A 37 -13.06 -9.70 1.22
CA ILE A 37 -13.68 -8.83 0.23
C ILE A 37 -13.27 -7.37 0.52
N TRP A 38 -12.76 -6.72 -0.50
CA TRP A 38 -12.27 -5.34 -0.44
C TRP A 38 -13.23 -4.35 -1.06
N ALA A 39 -13.31 -3.17 -0.45
CA ALA A 39 -13.98 -1.99 -0.97
C ALA A 39 -13.08 -0.77 -0.86
N ALA A 40 -13.34 0.24 -1.69
CA ALA A 40 -12.70 1.54 -1.59
C ALA A 40 -13.63 2.67 -2.03
N ILE A 41 -13.35 3.86 -1.51
CA ILE A 41 -13.95 5.13 -1.93
C ILE A 41 -12.83 6.02 -2.43
N ALA A 42 -12.99 6.55 -3.64
CA ALA A 42 -12.18 7.65 -4.16
C ALA A 42 -13.02 8.92 -4.28
N TYR A 43 -12.39 10.07 -4.05
CA TYR A 43 -13.06 11.36 -4.04
C TYR A 43 -12.18 12.43 -4.70
N SER A 44 -12.79 13.27 -5.53
CA SER A 44 -12.20 14.50 -6.06
C SER A 44 -12.82 15.69 -5.32
N GLN A 45 -12.05 16.29 -4.42
CA GLN A 45 -12.53 17.42 -3.61
C GLN A 45 -12.86 18.65 -4.46
N SER A 46 -12.10 18.91 -5.52
CA SER A 46 -12.30 20.06 -6.42
C SER A 46 -13.57 19.95 -7.25
N ASP A 47 -13.97 18.74 -7.61
CA ASP A 47 -15.08 18.50 -8.54
C ASP A 47 -16.32 17.90 -7.84
N SER A 48 -16.21 17.60 -6.54
CA SER A 48 -17.23 16.91 -5.75
C SER A 48 -17.73 15.62 -6.41
N LYS A 49 -16.80 14.87 -7.02
CA LYS A 49 -17.05 13.58 -7.66
C LYS A 49 -16.48 12.45 -6.83
N TYR A 50 -17.15 11.31 -6.83
CA TYR A 50 -16.72 10.14 -6.08
C TYR A 50 -16.83 8.88 -6.93
N GLY A 51 -16.06 7.88 -6.55
CA GLY A 51 -16.17 6.51 -7.03
C GLY A 51 -16.19 5.57 -5.83
N PHE A 52 -17.13 4.65 -5.82
CA PHE A 52 -17.23 3.60 -4.81
C PHE A 52 -17.19 2.26 -5.48
N PHE A 53 -16.36 1.36 -4.96
CA PHE A 53 -16.33 -0.02 -5.40
C PHE A 53 -16.31 -0.95 -4.19
N TRP A 54 -17.00 -2.09 -4.31
CA TRP A 54 -16.99 -3.19 -3.35
C TRP A 54 -17.01 -4.50 -4.12
N GLY A 55 -16.16 -5.44 -3.70
CA GLY A 55 -16.21 -6.81 -4.19
C GLY A 55 -14.89 -7.39 -4.69
N ALA A 56 -13.77 -6.68 -4.57
CA ALA A 56 -12.48 -7.19 -5.03
C ALA A 56 -11.91 -8.21 -4.06
N ASP A 57 -11.20 -9.20 -4.58
CA ASP A 57 -10.41 -10.13 -3.78
C ASP A 57 -9.12 -9.48 -3.26
N LYS A 58 -8.75 -8.33 -3.84
CA LYS A 58 -7.50 -7.63 -3.57
C LYS A 58 -7.72 -6.18 -3.14
N ARG A 59 -6.92 -5.74 -2.16
CA ARG A 59 -6.93 -4.35 -1.68
C ARG A 59 -6.67 -3.35 -2.80
N GLN A 60 -5.66 -3.63 -3.62
CA GLN A 60 -5.24 -2.70 -4.66
C GLN A 60 -6.27 -2.63 -5.80
N GLU A 61 -6.87 -3.76 -6.16
CA GLU A 61 -7.95 -3.80 -7.15
C GLU A 61 -9.14 -2.93 -6.71
N ALA A 62 -9.58 -3.02 -5.45
CA ALA A 62 -10.66 -2.16 -4.95
C ALA A 62 -10.33 -0.67 -5.11
N LYS A 63 -9.08 -0.28 -4.77
CA LYS A 63 -8.59 1.09 -4.88
C LYS A 63 -8.60 1.57 -6.33
N ASP A 64 -8.05 0.77 -7.23
CA ASP A 64 -7.92 1.12 -8.66
C ASP A 64 -9.29 1.27 -9.31
N ILE A 65 -10.25 0.41 -8.97
CA ILE A 65 -11.61 0.51 -9.51
C ILE A 65 -12.34 1.74 -8.94
N ALA A 66 -12.25 1.98 -7.63
CA ALA A 66 -12.85 3.18 -7.02
C ALA A 66 -12.28 4.47 -7.61
N GLN A 67 -10.94 4.54 -7.78
CA GLN A 67 -10.24 5.63 -8.46
C GLN A 67 -10.80 5.86 -9.86
N LYS A 68 -10.88 4.79 -10.67
CA LYS A 68 -11.41 4.86 -12.03
C LYS A 68 -12.86 5.30 -12.10
N TYR A 69 -13.69 4.88 -11.14
CA TYR A 69 -15.09 5.32 -11.07
C TYR A 69 -15.21 6.81 -10.75
N CYS A 70 -14.35 7.35 -9.87
CA CYS A 70 -14.30 8.79 -9.60
C CYS A 70 -13.89 9.58 -10.86
N GLU A 71 -12.89 9.11 -11.59
CA GLU A 71 -12.44 9.73 -12.84
C GLU A 71 -13.53 9.69 -13.91
N ASN A 72 -14.21 8.56 -14.08
CA ASN A 72 -15.34 8.41 -14.99
C ASN A 72 -16.53 9.30 -14.62
N ALA A 73 -16.71 9.62 -13.34
CA ALA A 73 -17.71 10.59 -12.87
C ALA A 73 -17.32 12.06 -13.14
N GLY A 74 -16.15 12.30 -13.75
CA GLY A 74 -15.62 13.61 -14.11
C GLY A 74 -14.72 14.25 -13.05
N GLY A 75 -14.26 13.48 -12.05
CA GLY A 75 -13.30 13.97 -11.07
C GLY A 75 -11.91 14.13 -11.69
N LYS A 76 -11.27 15.28 -11.49
CA LYS A 76 -9.94 15.61 -12.05
C LYS A 76 -8.80 15.40 -11.05
N ALA A 77 -9.11 15.39 -9.76
CA ALA A 77 -8.15 15.19 -8.66
C ALA A 77 -8.60 14.05 -7.74
N CYS A 78 -8.96 12.91 -8.34
CA CYS A 78 -9.43 11.74 -7.61
C CYS A 78 -8.31 11.14 -6.76
N ASN A 79 -8.60 10.93 -5.47
CA ASN A 79 -7.74 10.22 -4.54
C ASN A 79 -8.55 9.20 -3.75
N VAL A 80 -7.97 8.04 -3.48
CA VAL A 80 -8.58 7.07 -2.55
C VAL A 80 -8.57 7.65 -1.14
N VAL A 81 -9.76 7.84 -0.57
CA VAL A 81 -9.95 8.44 0.76
C VAL A 81 -10.31 7.41 1.83
N SER A 82 -10.76 6.21 1.44
CA SER A 82 -11.06 5.13 2.37
C SER A 82 -10.95 3.77 1.68
N VAL A 83 -10.52 2.76 2.45
CA VAL A 83 -10.42 1.36 2.02
C VAL A 83 -10.96 0.49 3.13
N PHE A 84 -11.82 -0.46 2.77
CA PHE A 84 -12.51 -1.35 3.70
C PHE A 84 -12.15 -2.79 3.38
N ARG A 85 -11.99 -3.60 4.43
CA ARG A 85 -11.82 -5.05 4.33
C ARG A 85 -12.92 -5.72 5.12
N ASN A 86 -13.67 -6.59 4.46
CA ASN A 86 -14.39 -7.64 5.14
C ASN A 86 -13.49 -8.88 5.11
N HIS A 87 -13.16 -9.45 6.27
CA HIS A 87 -12.28 -10.62 6.35
C HIS A 87 -12.92 -11.89 5.74
N ARG A 88 -14.24 -11.89 5.56
CA ARG A 88 -14.98 -12.99 4.92
C ARG A 88 -14.86 -12.93 3.41
N HIS A 89 -14.76 -14.09 2.76
CA HIS A 89 -14.80 -14.21 1.30
C HIS A 89 -16.23 -14.50 0.79
N TRP A 90 -16.44 -14.45 -0.53
CA TRP A 90 -17.74 -14.61 -1.17
C TRP A 90 -18.34 -16.01 -1.01
N THR A 91 -17.50 -17.00 -0.68
CA THR A 91 -17.88 -18.40 -0.51
C THR A 91 -18.49 -18.72 0.85
N ASP A 92 -18.72 -17.71 1.70
CA ASP A 92 -19.28 -17.87 3.05
C ASP A 92 -18.55 -18.97 3.83
N ASP A 93 -17.25 -18.77 4.00
CA ASP A 93 -16.30 -19.75 4.55
C ASP A 93 -16.62 -20.16 6.01
N ASP A 94 -17.65 -19.56 6.62
CA ASP A 94 -18.14 -19.82 7.97
C ASP A 94 -19.62 -20.26 8.06
N GLU A 95 -20.31 -20.48 6.93
CA GLU A 95 -21.74 -20.87 6.85
C GLU A 95 -22.73 -19.91 7.57
N THR A 96 -22.30 -18.68 7.89
CA THR A 96 -23.12 -17.77 8.71
C THR A 96 -24.14 -16.94 7.92
N GLY A 97 -24.20 -17.10 6.60
CA GLY A 97 -25.21 -16.49 5.73
C GLY A 97 -25.05 -14.97 5.66
N PHE A 98 -23.83 -14.48 5.44
CA PHE A 98 -23.60 -13.03 5.37
C PHE A 98 -24.52 -12.40 4.31
N PRO A 99 -25.31 -11.36 4.63
CA PRO A 99 -26.29 -10.83 3.71
C PRO A 99 -25.62 -9.94 2.65
N TYR A 100 -25.09 -10.58 1.60
CA TYR A 100 -24.44 -9.91 0.47
C TYR A 100 -25.34 -8.84 -0.20
N LYS A 101 -26.67 -8.93 -0.01
CA LYS A 101 -27.65 -7.93 -0.48
C LYS A 101 -27.60 -6.59 0.26
N HIS A 102 -27.01 -6.51 1.46
CA HIS A 102 -27.06 -5.30 2.29
C HIS A 102 -25.78 -4.44 2.25
N CYS A 103 -24.58 -5.01 2.04
CA CYS A 103 -23.39 -4.20 1.73
C CYS A 103 -23.40 -3.67 0.27
N GLY A 104 -24.13 -4.36 -0.62
CA GLY A 104 -24.49 -3.86 -1.94
C GLY A 104 -25.48 -2.68 -1.93
N ALA A 105 -26.04 -2.28 -0.78
CA ALA A 105 -26.98 -1.16 -0.72
C ALA A 105 -26.38 0.20 -1.17
N LEU A 106 -25.05 0.36 -1.09
CA LEU A 106 -24.35 1.51 -1.66
C LEU A 106 -24.05 1.35 -3.17
N ALA A 107 -24.03 0.12 -3.68
CA ALA A 107 -23.83 -0.19 -5.10
C ALA A 107 -25.16 -0.26 -5.90
N MET A 108 -26.27 -0.50 -5.21
CA MET A 108 -27.64 -0.63 -5.72
C MET A 108 -28.48 0.62 -5.39
N ALA A 109 -27.86 1.80 -5.31
CA ALA A 109 -28.66 3.03 -5.33
C ALA A 109 -29.25 3.15 -6.74
N ASP A 110 -30.41 2.54 -6.93
CA ASP A 110 -31.20 2.68 -8.15
C ASP A 110 -31.31 4.18 -8.47
N LYS A 111 -30.91 4.57 -9.68
CA LYS A 111 -31.19 5.92 -10.16
C LYS A 111 -32.71 6.07 -10.12
N VAL A 112 -33.21 6.97 -9.29
CA VAL A 112 -34.56 7.47 -9.44
C VAL A 112 -34.57 8.24 -10.77
N GLU A 113 -35.03 7.58 -11.84
CA GLU A 113 -35.35 8.25 -13.09
C GLU A 113 -36.49 9.24 -12.81
N ASN A 114 -36.26 10.49 -13.21
CA ASN A 114 -37.15 11.62 -12.97
C ASN A 114 -38.16 11.76 -14.10
#